data_AF-A0A6L4YR49-F1
#
_entry.id   AF-A0A6L4YR49-F1
#
_cell.length_a   1.000
_cell.length_b   1.000
_cell.length_c   1.000
_cell.angle_alpha   90.00
_cell.angle_beta   90.00
_cell.angle_gamma   90.00
#
_symmetry.space_group_name_H-M   'P 1'
#
loop_
_entity.id
_entity.type
_entity.pdbx_description
1 polymer ?
#
loop_
_entity_poly.entity_id
_entity_poly.type
_entity_poly.pdbx_seq_one_letter_code
_entity_poly.pdbx_strand_id
1 'polypeptide(L)'
;MSTLRNFHVPLPANIYGQLREEAEKRKEPATVIARQAIEYWLKEQRKAARRAAIYEYAREVAGSLEDLDPELEAAGIECLLESER
;
A
#
# COMPACT_ATOMS: atom_id res chain seq x y z
N MET A 1 8.17 -24.55 8.93
CA MET A 1 6.94 -25.07 8.31
C MET A 1 5.78 -24.23 8.80
N SER A 2 5.06 -23.54 7.91
CA SER A 2 3.90 -22.74 8.32
C SER A 2 2.74 -23.68 8.68
N THR A 3 2.26 -23.62 9.92
CA THR A 3 1.08 -24.38 10.36
C THR A 3 -0.17 -23.76 9.74
N LEU A 4 -0.85 -24.49 8.86
CA LEU A 4 -2.16 -24.06 8.34
C LEU A 4 -3.18 -24.03 9.49
N ARG A 5 -3.88 -22.91 9.63
CA ARG A 5 -5.01 -22.74 10.56
C ARG A 5 -6.26 -22.43 9.75
N ASN A 6 -7.36 -23.12 10.05
CA ASN A 6 -8.61 -22.94 9.34
C ASN A 6 -9.40 -21.77 9.94
N PHE A 7 -9.91 -20.90 9.08
CA PHE A 7 -10.77 -19.78 9.45
C PHE A 7 -12.10 -19.94 8.71
N HIS A 8 -13.21 -20.08 9.43
CA HIS A 8 -14.53 -20.27 8.82
C HIS A 8 -15.16 -18.91 8.52
N VAL A 9 -15.25 -18.57 7.24
CA VAL A 9 -15.81 -17.29 6.77
C VAL A 9 -17.07 -17.56 5.97
N PRO A 10 -18.26 -17.35 6.53
CA PRO A 10 -19.48 -17.37 5.74
C PRO A 10 -19.44 -16.20 4.75
N LEU A 11 -19.61 -16.51 3.46
CA LEU A 11 -19.61 -15.52 2.40
C LEU A 11 -21.05 -15.21 1.97
N PRO A 12 -21.38 -13.94 1.72
CA PRO A 12 -22.60 -13.58 1.01
C PRO A 12 -22.70 -14.28 -0.34
N ALA A 13 -23.91 -14.68 -0.75
CA ALA A 13 -24.13 -15.51 -1.93
C ALA A 13 -23.54 -14.91 -3.23
N ASN A 14 -23.62 -13.58 -3.37
CA ASN A 14 -23.04 -12.86 -4.51
C ASN A 14 -21.51 -13.00 -4.56
N ILE A 15 -20.83 -12.82 -3.43
CA ILE A 15 -19.36 -12.94 -3.34
C ILE A 15 -18.93 -14.39 -3.55
N TYR A 16 -19.67 -15.34 -2.97
CA TYR A 16 -19.41 -16.76 -3.19
C TYR A 16 -19.51 -17.13 -4.67
N GLY A 17 -20.55 -16.65 -5.37
CA GLY A 17 -20.73 -16.87 -6.81
C GLY A 17 -19.58 -16.31 -7.64
N GLN A 18 -19.20 -15.05 -7.41
CA GLN A 18 -18.09 -14.41 -8.11
C GLN A 18 -16.75 -15.13 -7.87
N LEU A 19 -16.48 -15.54 -6.64
CA LEU A 19 -15.26 -16.27 -6.31
C LEU A 19 -15.21 -17.64 -7.00
N ARG A 20 -16.35 -18.33 -7.07
CA ARG A 20 -16.47 -19.62 -7.78
C ARG A 20 -16.27 -19.46 -9.27
N GLU A 21 -16.84 -18.43 -9.88
CA GLU A 21 -16.67 -18.13 -11.31
C GLU A 21 -15.19 -17.86 -11.65
N GLU A 22 -14.50 -17.05 -10.82
CA GLU A 22 -13.07 -16.77 -11.01
C GLU A 22 -12.19 -18.02 -10.80
N ALA A 23 -12.55 -18.88 -9.86
CA ALA A 23 -11.92 -20.18 -9.64
C ALA A 23 -12.04 -21.08 -10.88
N GLU A 24 -13.22 -21.14 -11.46
CA GLU A 24 -13.48 -21.94 -12.67
C GLU A 24 -12.71 -21.40 -13.88
N LYS A 25 -12.70 -20.08 -14.10
CA LYS A 25 -11.93 -19.44 -15.17
C LYS A 25 -10.43 -19.72 -15.07
N ARG A 26 -9.89 -19.68 -13.84
CA ARG A 26 -8.45 -19.88 -13.57
C ARG A 26 -8.07 -21.35 -13.43
N LYS A 27 -9.04 -22.26 -13.38
CA LYS A 27 -8.85 -23.71 -13.11
C LYS A 27 -8.12 -23.95 -11.78
N GLU A 28 -8.43 -23.13 -10.77
CA GLU A 28 -7.85 -23.21 -9.43
C GLU A 28 -8.94 -23.39 -8.37
N PRO A 29 -8.65 -23.99 -7.21
CA PRO A 29 -9.62 -24.05 -6.12
C PRO A 29 -9.99 -22.66 -5.60
N ALA A 30 -11.27 -22.40 -5.37
CA ALA A 30 -11.76 -21.13 -4.81
C ALA A 30 -11.09 -20.75 -3.47
N THR A 31 -10.66 -21.73 -2.68
CA THR A 31 -9.92 -21.53 -1.43
C THR A 31 -8.51 -20.96 -1.65
N VAL A 32 -7.87 -21.27 -2.78
CA VAL A 32 -6.57 -20.70 -3.16
C VAL A 32 -6.73 -19.23 -3.52
N ILE A 33 -7.72 -18.90 -4.36
CA ILE A 33 -8.03 -17.51 -4.72
C ILE A 33 -8.42 -16.69 -3.50
N ALA A 34 -9.26 -17.23 -2.61
CA ALA A 34 -9.62 -16.56 -1.37
C ALA A 34 -8.39 -16.25 -0.50
N ARG A 35 -7.49 -17.23 -0.35
CA ARG A 35 -6.24 -17.03 0.41
C ARG A 35 -5.38 -15.94 -0.21
N GLN A 36 -5.18 -15.97 -1.52
CA GLN A 36 -4.41 -14.97 -2.25
C GLN A 36 -5.03 -13.58 -2.11
N ALA A 37 -6.35 -13.46 -2.22
CA ALA A 37 -7.07 -12.20 -2.06
C ALA A 37 -6.88 -11.62 -0.65
N ILE A 38 -6.98 -12.46 0.39
CA ILE A 38 -6.74 -12.06 1.78
C ILE A 38 -5.29 -11.63 1.99
N GLU A 39 -4.32 -12.41 1.49
CA GLU A 39 -2.89 -12.08 1.58
C GLU A 39 -2.57 -10.74 0.90
N TYR A 40 -3.11 -10.52 -0.30
CA TYR A 40 -2.97 -9.27 -1.03
C TYR A 40 -3.57 -8.10 -0.25
N TRP A 41 -4.81 -8.24 0.22
CA TRP A 41 -5.47 -7.20 1.00
C TRP A 41 -4.68 -6.84 2.27
N LEU A 42 -4.22 -7.83 3.04
CA LEU A 42 -3.40 -7.60 4.23
C LEU A 42 -2.08 -6.87 3.91
N LYS A 43 -1.45 -7.19 2.77
CA LYS A 43 -0.24 -6.51 2.32
C LYS A 43 -0.53 -5.05 1.97
N GLU A 44 -1.62 -4.78 1.26
CA GLU A 44 -1.99 -3.41 0.90
C GLU A 44 -2.39 -2.58 2.13
N GLN A 45 -3.11 -3.16 3.10
CA GLN A 45 -3.42 -2.47 4.36
C GLN A 45 -2.14 -2.03 5.11
N ARG A 46 -1.11 -2.88 5.15
CA ARG A 46 0.18 -2.52 5.77
C ARG A 46 0.89 -1.40 5.02
N LYS A 47 0.85 -1.41 3.67
CA LYS A 47 1.42 -0.33 2.86
C LYS A 47 0.68 0.98 3.07
N ALA A 48 -0.65 0.94 3.10
CA ALA A 48 -1.48 2.11 3.34
C ALA A 48 -1.19 2.71 4.72
N ALA A 49 -1.13 1.89 5.77
CA ALA A 49 -0.79 2.32 7.11
C ALA A 49 0.61 2.98 7.17
N ARG A 50 1.61 2.39 6.51
CA ARG A 50 2.95 2.98 6.43
C ARG A 50 2.94 4.34 5.73
N ARG A 51 2.25 4.45 4.59
CA ARG A 51 2.14 5.72 3.85
C ARG A 51 1.45 6.79 4.69
N ALA A 52 0.39 6.43 5.40
CA ALA A 52 -0.29 7.35 6.30
C ALA A 52 0.63 7.83 7.42
N ALA A 53 1.42 6.93 8.03
CA ALA A 53 2.38 7.31 9.07
C ALA A 53 3.48 8.26 8.54
N ILE A 54 4.01 7.98 7.34
CA ILE A 54 4.98 8.88 6.68
C ILE A 54 4.35 10.24 6.41
N TYR A 55 3.11 10.26 5.91
CA TYR A 55 2.40 11.50 5.61
C TYR A 55 2.15 12.35 6.86
N GLU A 56 1.69 11.75 7.95
CA GLU A 56 1.50 12.49 9.21
C GLU A 56 2.83 13.01 9.76
N TYR A 57 3.89 12.20 9.75
CA TYR A 57 5.22 12.68 10.17
C TYR A 57 5.70 13.84 9.30
N ALA A 58 5.64 13.72 7.97
CA ALA A 58 6.03 14.80 7.06
C ALA A 58 5.21 16.08 7.31
N ARG A 59 3.91 15.95 7.59
CA ARG A 59 3.05 17.08 7.94
C ARG A 59 3.43 17.71 9.28
N GLU A 60 3.83 16.91 10.27
CA GLU A 60 4.29 17.40 11.58
C GLU A 60 5.61 18.16 11.47
N VAL A 61 6.54 17.70 10.64
CA VAL A 61 7.88 18.30 10.50
C VAL A 61 7.98 19.36 9.41
N ALA A 62 6.93 19.56 8.61
CA ALA A 62 6.91 20.52 7.51
C ALA A 62 7.33 21.93 7.97
N GLY A 63 8.29 22.53 7.25
CA GLY A 63 8.87 23.84 7.57
C GLY A 63 9.83 23.86 8.77
N SER A 64 10.13 22.71 9.37
CA SER A 64 11.19 22.55 10.36
C SER A 64 12.54 22.24 9.69
N LEU A 65 13.62 22.25 10.46
CA LEU A 65 14.97 21.87 9.99
C LEU A 65 15.06 20.39 9.56
N GLU A 66 14.09 19.55 9.92
CA GLU A 66 14.01 18.16 9.43
C GLU A 66 13.36 18.06 8.04
N ASP A 67 12.63 19.09 7.61
CA ASP A 67 11.98 19.18 6.29
C ASP A 67 12.82 19.98 5.29
N LEU A 68 13.54 21.00 5.77
CA LEU A 68 14.35 21.89 4.94
C LEU A 68 15.82 21.49 4.99
N ASP A 69 16.37 21.10 3.83
CA ASP A 69 17.81 20.88 3.63
C ASP A 69 18.47 22.20 3.16
N PRO A 70 19.27 22.87 4.02
CA PRO A 70 19.83 24.18 3.70
C PRO A 70 20.79 24.18 2.50
N GLU A 71 21.48 23.06 2.25
CA GLU A 71 22.39 22.95 1.11
C GLU A 71 21.57 22.84 -0.19
N LEU A 72 20.47 22.09 -0.14
CA LEU A 72 19.55 21.98 -1.27
C LEU A 72 18.81 23.29 -1.56
N GLU A 73 18.40 24.03 -0.54
CA GLU A 73 17.79 25.35 -0.69
C GLU A 73 18.74 26.34 -1.36
N ALA A 74 20.00 26.39 -0.88
CA ALA A 74 21.02 27.27 -1.45
C ALA A 74 21.29 26.95 -2.93
N ALA A 75 21.47 25.66 -3.26
CA ALA A 75 21.66 25.22 -4.64
C ALA A 75 20.44 25.55 -5.53
N GLY A 76 19.22 25.46 -4.99
CA GLY A 76 18.00 25.84 -5.70
C GLY A 76 17.96 27.32 -6.09
N ILE A 77 18.39 28.21 -5.19
CA ILE A 77 18.50 29.65 -5.46
C ILE A 77 19.53 29.92 -6.55
N GLU A 78 20.70 29.28 -6.49
CA GLU A 78 21.75 29.43 -7.50
C GLU A 78 21.25 29.04 -8.89
N CYS A 79 20.58 27.88 -9.03
CA CYS A 79 20.01 27.46 -10.31
C CYS A 79 18.95 28.43 -10.85
N LEU A 80 18.08 28.98 -9.99
CA LEU A 80 17.08 29.96 -10.40
C LEU A 80 17.74 31.23 -10.95
N LEU A 81 18.75 31.75 -10.24
CA LEU A 81 19.49 32.94 -10.65
C LEU A 81 20.25 32.74 -11.97
N GLU A 82 20.78 31.54 -12.23
CA GLU A 82 21.40 31.21 -13.51
C GLU A 82 20.38 31.13 -14.65
N SER A 83 19.16 30.67 -14.37
CA SER A 83 18.10 30.52 -15.38
C SER A 83 17.43 31.83 -15.80
N GLU A 84 17.51 32.88 -14.97
CA GLU A 84 16.98 34.21 -15.24
C GLU A 84 17.97 35.14 -15.97
N ARG A 85 19.21 34.66 -16.22
CA ARG A 85 20.27 35.38 -16.96
C ARG A 85 20.30 35.04 -18.44
#